data_AF-A0A8S3C4T3-F1
#
_entry.id   AF-A0A8S3C4T3-F1
#
_cell.length_a   1.000
_cell.length_b   1.000
_cell.length_c   1.000
_cell.angle_alpha   90.00
_cell.angle_beta   90.00
_cell.angle_gamma   90.00
#
_symmetry.space_group_name_H-M   'P 1'
#
loop_
_entity.id
_entity.type
_entity.pdbx_description
1 polymer ?
#
loop_
_entity_poly.entity_id
_entity_poly.type
_entity_poly.pdbx_seq_one_letter_code
_entity_poly.pdbx_strand_id
1 'polypeptide(L)' 'MFFGADVIHPTNVTRQHPSIAVVVGSCDSLCSTTAVRVCQQFPKEGKCS' A
#
# COMPACT_ATOMS: atom_id res chain seq x y z
N MET A 1 -19.09 3.25 0.29
CA MET A 1 -17.84 2.50 0.51
C MET A 1 -16.70 3.48 0.42
N PHE A 2 -15.86 3.54 1.44
CA PHE A 2 -14.72 4.45 1.51
C PHE A 2 -13.42 3.66 1.43
N PHE A 3 -12.41 4.25 0.81
CA PHE A 3 -11.08 3.66 0.69
C PHE A 3 -10.00 4.62 1.17
N GLY A 4 -9.00 4.06 1.83
CA GLY A 4 -7.75 4.74 2.15
C GLY A 4 -6.58 3.95 1.59
N ALA A 5 -5.56 4.63 1.09
CA ALA A 5 -4.37 4.00 0.56
C ALA A 5 -3.12 4.78 0.98
N ASP A 6 -2.06 4.04 1.29
CA ASP A 6 -0.74 4.60 1.58
C ASP A 6 0.37 3.66 1.07
N VAL A 7 1.53 4.24 0.77
CA VAL A 7 2.73 3.51 0.34
C VAL A 7 3.92 3.93 1.20
N ILE A 8 4.40 2.98 2.00
CA ILE A 8 5.55 3.17 2.87
C ILE A 8 6.80 2.74 2.12
N HIS A 9 7.74 3.66 1.97
CA HIS A 9 9.03 3.42 1.33
C HIS A 9 10.10 3.14 2.42
N PRO A 10 10.99 2.15 2.22
CA PRO A 10 12.08 1.90 3.14
C PRO A 10 13.05 3.09 3.20
N THR A 11 13.60 3.37 4.38
CA THR A 11 14.55 4.48 4.59
C THR A 11 15.94 4.21 4.00
N ASN A 12 16.26 2.95 3.71
CA ASN A 12 17.50 2.58 3.04
C ASN A 12 17.28 2.55 1.53
N VAL A 13 17.94 3.46 0.81
CA VAL A 13 17.77 3.72 -0.64
C VAL A 13 18.33 2.57 -1.51
N THR A 14 18.88 1.51 -0.92
CA THR A 14 19.20 0.32 -1.67
C THR A 14 17.90 -0.28 -2.23
N ARG A 15 17.80 -0.36 -3.56
CA ARG A 15 16.63 -0.90 -4.31
C ARG A 15 16.26 -2.36 -3.98
N GLN A 16 16.88 -2.94 -2.95
CA GLN A 16 16.71 -4.32 -2.54
C GLN A 16 15.50 -4.51 -1.62
N HIS A 17 15.04 -3.46 -0.93
CA HIS A 17 13.86 -3.55 -0.08
C HIS A 17 12.60 -3.10 -0.83
N PRO A 18 11.52 -3.90 -0.84
CA PRO A 18 10.26 -3.51 -1.45
C PRO A 18 9.61 -2.37 -0.64
N SER A 19 8.81 -1.55 -1.32
CA SER A 19 7.85 -0.67 -0.64
C SER A 19 6.66 -1.50 -0.15
N ILE A 20 5.92 -1.00 0.84
CA ILE A 20 4.72 -1.64 1.35
C ILE A 20 3.52 -0.80 0.95
N ALA A 21 2.65 -1.36 0.11
CA ALA A 21 1.38 -0.76 -0.26
C ALA A 21 0.28 -1.29 0.66
N VAL A 22 -0.52 -0.38 1.23
CA VAL A 22 -1.66 -0.71 2.09
C VAL A 22 -2.92 -0.09 1.52
N VAL A 23 -3.99 -0.88 1.46
CA VAL A 23 -5.33 -0.41 1.10
C VAL A 23 -6.31 -0.85 2.18
N VAL A 24 -7.09 0.10 2.67
CA VAL A 24 -8.21 -0.15 3.59
C VAL A 24 -9.52 0.20 2.91
N GLY A 25 -10.56 -0.59 3.16
CA GLY A 25 -11.91 -0.36 2.63
C GLY A 25 -12.96 -0.52 3.70
N SER A 26 -13.95 0.38 3.76
CA SER A 26 -15.08 0.26 4.70
C SER A 26 -15.99 -0.91 4.31
N CYS A 27 -16.41 -1.71 5.29
CA CYS A 27 -17.28 -2.87 5.08
C CYS A 27 -18.75 -2.60 5.41
N ASP A 28 -19.05 -1.44 5.99
CA ASP A 28 -20.41 -0.99 6.33
C ASP A 28 -20.61 0.49 6.00
N SER A 29 -21.86 0.95 6.15
CA SER A 29 -22.29 2.32 5.85
C SER A 29 -21.84 3.35 6.90
N LEU A 30 -21.49 2.89 8.12
CA LEU A 30 -21.01 3.73 9.22
C LEU A 30 -19.47 3.84 9.25
N CYS A 31 -18.78 3.12 8.36
CA CYS A 31 -17.32 2.96 8.36
C CYS A 31 -16.76 2.40 9.68
N SER A 32 -17.55 1.62 10.42
CA SER A 32 -17.13 1.10 11.73
C SER A 32 -16.21 -0.11 11.61
N THR A 33 -16.32 -0.87 10.51
CA THR A 33 -15.48 -2.01 10.19
C THR A 33 -14.76 -1.79 8.86
N THR A 34 -13.51 -2.27 8.78
CA THR A 34 -12.68 -2.16 7.57
C THR A 34 -12.00 -3.46 7.22
N ALA A 35 -11.91 -3.75 5.92
CA ALA A 35 -11.04 -4.78 5.38
C ALA A 35 -9.69 -4.15 5.01
N VAL A 36 -8.61 -4.90 5.24
CA VAL A 36 -7.24 -4.43 5.00
C VAL A 36 -6.54 -5.36 4.03
N ARG A 37 -5.85 -4.80 3.04
CA ARG A 37 -4.94 -5.51 2.14
C ARG A 37 -3.56 -4.88 2.19
N VAL A 38 -2.54 -5.72 2.42
CA VAL A 38 -1.14 -5.33 2.46
C VAL A 38 -0.39 -6.09 1.36
N CYS A 39 0.43 -5.38 0.59
CA CYS A 39 1.23 -5.97 -0.48
C CYS A 39 2.65 -5.40 -0.49
N GLN A 40 3.63 -6.27 -0.73
CA GLN A 40 4.97 -5.83 -1.09
C GLN A 40 4.99 -5.37 -2.55
N GLN A 41 5.54 -4.20 -2.80
CA GLN A 41 5.73 -3.64 -4.13
C GLN A 41 7.22 -3.53 -4.41
N PHE A 42 7.69 -4.39 -5.31
CA PHE A 42 9.05 -4.29 -5.83
C PHE A 42 9.08 -3.23 -6.95
N PRO A 43 10.18 -2.46 -7.07
CA PRO A 43 10.40 -1.63 -8.24
C PRO A 43 10.28 -2.51 -9.49
N LYS A 44 9.47 -2.10 -10.47
CA LYS A 44 9.48 -2.77 -11.76
C LYS A 44 10.87 -2.58 -12.37
N GLU A 45 11.48 -3.66 -12.87
CA GLU A 45 12.60 -3.52 -13.80
C GLU A 45 12.06 -2.88 -15.08
N GLY A 46 12.19 -1.56 -15.16
CA GLY A 46 11.57 -0.74 -16.19
C GLY A 46 10.91 0.51 -15.60
N LYS A 47 11.70 1.58 -15.53
CA LYS A 47 11.33 3.00 -15.42
C LYS A 47 9.92 3.32 -14.88
N CYS A 48 9.87 3.83 -13.66
CA CYS A 48 9.21 5.12 -13.45
C CYS A 48 10.30 6.18 -13.61
N SER A 49 10.52 6.64 -14.84
CA SER A 49 11.24 7.89 -15.13
C SER A 49 10.25 9.03 -15.17
#